data_AF-A0A0G1Q879-F1
#
_entry.id   AF-A0A0G1Q879-F1
#
_cell.length_a   1.000
_cell.length_b   1.000
_cell.length_c   1.000
_cell.angle_alpha   90.00
_cell.angle_beta   90.00
_cell.angle_gamma   90.00
#
_symmetry.space_group_name_H-M   'P 1'
#
loop_
_entity.id
_entity.type
_entity.pdbx_description
1 polymer ?
#
loop_
_entity_poly.entity_id
_entity_poly.type
_entity_poly.pdbx_seq_one_letter_code
_entity_poly.pdbx_strand_id
1 'polypeptide(L)'
;MVTDRKRRHIQVASMRDRVVHRLLYEYLVNIFDHTFFYDVWSCRKGKGLLGAIERTQEFFRDHRDQYVWRADIKKFFDHVDHVFLKRMLARKVRDPIAIYVLHNIVDSYCAAGNRGGGGYPLEM
;
A
#
# COMPACT_ATOMS: atom_id res chain seq x y z
N MET A 1 4.93 -28.16 -6.85
CA MET A 1 5.86 -27.42 -5.97
C MET A 1 5.83 -25.96 -6.37
N VAL A 2 5.15 -25.09 -5.60
CA VAL A 2 5.21 -23.64 -5.80
C VAL A 2 6.32 -23.12 -4.90
N THR A 3 7.48 -22.82 -5.50
CA THR A 3 8.67 -22.34 -4.79
C THR A 3 8.94 -20.89 -5.13
N ASP A 4 8.02 -19.97 -4.81
CA ASP A 4 8.34 -18.54 -4.85
C ASP A 4 8.86 -18.10 -3.47
N ARG A 5 10.10 -18.47 -3.14
CA ARG A 5 10.84 -17.86 -2.02
C ARG A 5 11.44 -16.53 -2.47
N LYS A 6 10.62 -15.61 -2.98
CA LYS A 6 11.08 -14.23 -3.20
C LYS A 6 11.39 -13.63 -1.84
N ARG A 7 12.66 -13.36 -1.56
CA ARG A 7 13.09 -12.70 -0.32
C ARG A 7 12.41 -11.33 -0.26
N ARG A 8 11.55 -11.13 0.73
CA ARG A 8 10.93 -9.83 1.03
C ARG A 8 11.68 -9.21 2.19
N HIS A 9 12.15 -7.99 2.00
CA HIS A 9 12.64 -7.21 3.12
C HIS A 9 11.41 -6.76 3.93
N ILE A 10 11.24 -7.30 5.14
CA ILE A 10 10.14 -6.93 6.01
C ILE A 10 10.72 -6.00 7.08
N GLN A 11 10.33 -4.73 7.02
CA GLN A 11 10.61 -3.80 8.10
C GLN A 11 9.48 -3.90 9.12
N VAL A 12 9.85 -4.31 10.34
CA VAL A 12 8.90 -4.53 11.41
C VAL A 12 8.89 -3.29 12.29
N ALA A 13 7.76 -2.57 12.29
CA ALA A 13 7.56 -1.44 13.18
C ALA A 13 7.49 -1.87 14.65
N SER A 14 7.90 -0.97 15.55
CA SER A 14 7.83 -1.20 17.00
C SER A 14 6.36 -1.39 17.45
N MET A 15 6.13 -2.01 18.60
CA MET A 15 4.76 -2.26 19.07
C MET A 15 3.96 -0.96 19.24
N ARG A 16 4.62 0.12 19.69
CA ARG A 16 3.99 1.44 19.83
C ARG A 16 3.55 1.99 18.47
N ASP A 17 4.42 1.90 17.47
CA ASP A 17 4.11 2.37 16.11
C ASP A 17 2.98 1.56 15.47
N ARG A 18 2.89 0.26 15.75
CA ARG A 18 1.78 -0.57 15.25
C ARG A 18 0.42 -0.09 15.76
N VAL A 19 0.34 0.37 17.00
CA VAL A 19 -0.91 0.94 17.55
C VAL A 19 -1.26 2.23 16.81
N VAL A 20 -0.28 3.12 16.61
CA VAL A 20 -0.49 4.37 15.85
C VAL A 20 -0.90 4.06 14.40
N HIS A 21 -0.20 3.14 13.73
CA HIS A 21 -0.53 2.70 12.37
C HIS A 21 -1.93 2.11 12.28
N ARG A 22 -2.38 1.36 13.31
CA ARG A 22 -3.73 0.80 13.35
C ARG A 22 -4.78 1.91 13.44
N LEU A 23 -4.58 2.90 14.31
CA LEU A 23 -5.48 4.04 14.45
C LEU A 23 -5.55 4.87 13.16
N LEU A 24 -4.39 5.14 12.54
CA LEU A 24 -4.32 5.82 11.25
C LEU A 24 -4.99 5.03 10.14
N TYR A 25 -4.84 3.70 10.12
CA TYR A 25 -5.51 2.85 9.15
C TYR A 25 -7.04 2.99 9.26
N GLU A 26 -7.60 2.92 10.45
CA GLU A 26 -9.04 3.06 10.65
C GLU A 26 -9.54 4.45 10.23
N TYR A 27 -8.78 5.50 10.56
CA TYR A 27 -9.07 6.86 10.11
C TYR A 27 -9.05 7.00 8.58
N LEU A 28 -7.99 6.50 7.93
CA LEU A 28 -7.82 6.58 6.48
C LEU A 28 -8.85 5.75 5.72
N VAL A 29 -9.18 4.55 6.19
CA VAL A 29 -10.19 3.69 5.55
C VAL A 29 -11.52 4.42 5.45
N ASN A 30 -11.97 5.12 6.50
CA ASN A 30 -13.23 5.87 6.45
C ASN A 30 -13.23 6.99 5.40
N ILE A 31 -12.07 7.56 5.06
CA ILE A 31 -11.95 8.63 4.07
C ILE A 31 -11.81 8.07 2.65
N PHE A 32 -11.03 7.01 2.48
CA PHE A 32 -10.63 6.52 1.16
C PHE A 32 -11.50 5.36 0.64
N ASP A 33 -12.12 4.56 1.51
CA ASP A 33 -12.83 3.34 1.10
C ASP A 33 -13.96 3.62 0.10
N HIS A 34 -14.67 4.72 0.30
CA HIS A 34 -15.75 5.19 -0.59
C HIS A 34 -15.27 5.64 -1.98
N THR A 35 -13.97 5.84 -2.16
CA THR A 35 -13.40 6.34 -3.42
C THR A 35 -12.73 5.27 -4.26
N PHE A 36 -12.58 4.06 -3.74
CA PHE A 36 -12.04 2.94 -4.49
C PHE A 36 -13.10 2.32 -5.38
N PHE A 37 -12.67 1.87 -6.56
CA PHE A 37 -13.50 1.06 -7.47
C PHE A 37 -13.97 -0.22 -6.79
N TYR A 38 -15.09 -0.76 -7.28
CA TYR A 38 -15.67 -1.99 -6.77
C TYR A 38 -14.71 -3.18 -6.90
N ASP A 39 -13.95 -3.28 -7.99
CA ASP A 39 -13.05 -4.43 -8.20
C ASP A 39 -11.70 -4.32 -7.45
N VAL A 40 -11.55 -3.35 -6.54
CA VAL A 40 -10.44 -3.34 -5.58
C VAL A 40 -10.76 -4.28 -4.43
N TRP A 41 -10.08 -5.43 -4.38
CA TRP A 41 -10.32 -6.49 -3.39
C TRP A 41 -9.29 -6.54 -2.26
N SER A 42 -8.10 -5.95 -2.43
CA SER A 42 -7.02 -6.02 -1.44
C SER A 42 -7.21 -5.03 -0.30
N CYS A 43 -6.87 -5.44 0.93
CA CYS A 43 -6.79 -4.58 2.12
C CYS A 43 -8.08 -3.80 2.45
N ARG A 44 -9.26 -4.38 2.16
CA ARG A 44 -10.56 -3.77 2.42
C ARG A 44 -11.42 -4.64 3.33
N LYS A 45 -12.23 -4.00 4.17
CA LYS A 45 -13.16 -4.71 5.05
C LYS A 45 -14.26 -5.36 4.21
N GLY A 46 -14.53 -6.66 4.44
CA GLY A 46 -15.55 -7.41 3.70
C GLY A 46 -15.17 -7.81 2.27
N LYS A 47 -13.94 -7.50 1.83
CA LYS A 47 -13.38 -7.98 0.56
C LYS A 47 -12.17 -8.86 0.82
N GLY A 48 -12.07 -9.94 0.05
CA GLY A 48 -11.02 -10.93 0.24
C GLY A 48 -10.76 -11.71 -1.03
N LEU A 49 -9.84 -12.66 -0.93
CA LEU A 49 -9.40 -13.49 -2.05
C LEU A 49 -10.55 -14.27 -2.68
N LEU A 50 -11.43 -14.86 -1.86
CA LEU A 50 -12.55 -15.65 -2.36
C LEU A 50 -13.50 -14.80 -3.22
N GLY A 51 -13.91 -13.63 -2.74
CA GLY A 51 -14.77 -12.72 -3.52
C GLY A 51 -14.11 -12.24 -4.82
N ALA A 52 -12.79 -12.03 -4.82
CA ALA A 52 -12.05 -11.71 -6.04
C ALA A 52 -12.09 -12.87 -7.06
N ILE A 53 -11.96 -14.11 -6.60
CA ILE A 53 -12.03 -15.31 -7.45
C ILE A 53 -13.44 -15.49 -8.03
N GLU A 54 -14.47 -15.37 -7.20
CA GLU A 54 -15.87 -15.48 -7.64
C GLU A 54 -16.21 -14.41 -8.69
N ARG A 55 -15.84 -13.16 -8.42
CA ARG A 55 -16.00 -12.05 -9.38
C ARG A 55 -15.26 -12.31 -10.68
N THR A 56 -14.06 -12.85 -10.58
CA THR A 56 -13.25 -13.25 -11.75
C THR A 56 -14.00 -14.32 -12.56
N GLN A 57 -14.53 -15.36 -11.91
CA GLN A 57 -15.30 -16.43 -12.56
C GLN A 57 -16.60 -15.96 -13.20
N GLU A 58 -17.25 -14.90 -12.69
CA GLU A 58 -18.38 -14.25 -13.35
C GLU A 58 -17.96 -13.68 -14.71
N PHE A 59 -16.85 -12.94 -14.78
CA PHE A 59 -16.33 -12.43 -16.06
C PHE A 59 -15.99 -13.55 -17.04
N PHE A 60 -15.59 -14.73 -16.53
CA PHE A 60 -15.29 -15.90 -17.35
C PHE A 60 -16.52 -16.67 -17.87
N ARG A 61 -17.74 -16.38 -17.41
CA ARG A 61 -18.91 -17.19 -17.80
C ARG A 61 -19.49 -16.83 -19.18
N ASP A 62 -19.33 -15.60 -19.63
CA ASP A 62 -20.07 -15.07 -20.79
C ASP A 62 -19.32 -15.13 -22.14
N HIS A 63 -18.05 -15.57 -22.16
CA HIS A 63 -17.21 -15.52 -23.36
C HIS A 63 -16.46 -16.83 -23.63
N ARG A 64 -16.44 -17.31 -24.89
CA ARG A 64 -15.74 -18.55 -25.26
C ARG A 64 -14.23 -18.41 -25.41
N ASP A 65 -13.76 -17.26 -25.91
CA ASP A 65 -12.34 -16.98 -26.12
C ASP A 65 -11.90 -15.85 -25.19
N GLN A 66 -11.10 -16.19 -24.19
CA GLN A 66 -10.78 -15.26 -23.10
C GLN A 66 -9.29 -15.13 -22.88
N TYR A 67 -8.86 -13.88 -22.78
CA TYR A 67 -7.48 -13.52 -22.53
C TYR A 67 -7.38 -12.76 -21.21
N VAL A 68 -6.40 -13.14 -20.40
CA VAL A 68 -6.15 -12.51 -19.10
C VAL A 68 -4.87 -11.72 -19.18
N TRP A 69 -4.97 -10.41 -18.98
CA TRP A 69 -3.79 -9.60 -18.78
C TRP A 69 -3.38 -9.64 -17.32
N ARG A 70 -2.18 -10.18 -17.07
CA ARG A 70 -1.55 -10.17 -15.75
C ARG A 70 -0.44 -9.14 -15.73
N ALA A 71 -0.55 -8.17 -14.83
CA ALA A 71 0.49 -7.20 -14.53
C ALA A 71 0.85 -7.25 -13.04
N ASP A 72 2.13 -7.09 -12.71
CA ASP A 72 2.63 -6.99 -11.34
C ASP A 72 3.71 -5.91 -11.25
N ILE A 73 3.70 -5.11 -10.19
CA ILE A 73 4.66 -4.02 -10.00
C ILE A 73 5.81 -4.52 -9.12
N LYS A 74 7.03 -4.53 -9.67
CA LYS A 74 8.24 -4.89 -8.91
C LYS A 74 8.49 -3.86 -7.82
N LYS A 75 8.66 -4.32 -6.57
CA LYS A 75 9.01 -3.47 -5.41
C LYS A 75 8.11 -2.24 -5.26
N PHE A 76 6.79 -2.46 -5.35
CA PHE A 76 5.78 -1.40 -5.26
C PHE A 76 6.06 -0.38 -4.14
N PHE A 77 6.32 -0.85 -2.91
CA PHE A 77 6.58 0.03 -1.75
C PHE A 77 7.89 0.84 -1.85
N ASP A 78 8.94 0.28 -2.48
CA ASP A 78 10.23 0.97 -2.63
C ASP A 78 10.17 2.05 -3.73
N HIS A 79 9.15 2.01 -4.60
CA HIS A 79 9.01 2.88 -5.78
C HIS A 79 7.85 3.87 -5.67
N VAL A 80 7.24 4.04 -4.50
CA VAL A 80 6.22 5.06 -4.29
C VAL A 80 6.89 6.44 -4.20
N ASP A 81 6.44 7.39 -5.04
CA ASP A 81 6.88 8.78 -4.94
C ASP A 81 6.26 9.45 -3.69
N HIS A 82 7.11 9.77 -2.71
CA HIS A 82 6.69 10.38 -1.45
C HIS A 82 6.09 11.79 -1.63
N VAL A 83 6.55 12.56 -2.63
CA VAL A 83 6.03 13.90 -2.91
C VAL A 83 4.62 13.80 -3.48
N PHE A 84 4.41 12.91 -4.45
CA PHE A 84 3.10 12.65 -5.03
C PHE A 84 2.13 12.07 -3.98
N LEU A 85 2.59 11.12 -3.16
CA LEU A 85 1.79 10.54 -2.08
C LEU A 85 1.32 11.62 -1.08
N LYS A 86 2.24 12.46 -0.60
CA LYS A 86 1.92 13.56 0.32
C LYS A 86 0.91 14.54 -0.27
N ARG A 87 1.07 14.91 -1.55
CA ARG A 87 0.09 15.75 -2.27
C ARG A 87 -1.28 15.09 -2.35
N MET A 88 -1.35 13.79 -2.63
CA MET A 88 -2.62 13.07 -2.68
C MET A 88 -3.30 13.01 -1.31
N LEU A 89 -2.54 12.78 -0.25
CA LEU A 89 -3.05 12.76 1.13
C LEU A 89 -3.60 14.14 1.55
N ALA A 90 -2.86 15.21 1.27
CA ALA A 90 -3.26 16.59 1.59
C ALA A 90 -4.56 17.04 0.88
N ARG A 91 -4.95 16.39 -0.22
CA ARG A 91 -6.21 16.69 -0.92
C ARG A 91 -7.44 16.12 -0.22
N LYS A 92 -7.31 15.03 0.53
CA LYS A 92 -8.45 14.33 1.14
C LYS A 92 -8.48 14.43 2.66
N VAL A 93 -7.32 14.39 3.30
CA VAL A 93 -7.21 14.58 4.74
C VAL A 93 -7.15 16.08 5.00
N ARG A 94 -8.04 16.59 5.86
CA ARG A 94 -8.07 18.01 6.27
C ARG A 94 -7.48 18.24 7.66
N ASP A 95 -7.32 17.18 8.43
CA ASP A 95 -6.82 17.25 9.80
C ASP A 95 -5.29 17.51 9.80
N PRO A 96 -4.83 18.61 10.39
CA PRO A 96 -3.41 18.98 10.38
C PRO A 96 -2.54 18.02 11.22
N ILE A 97 -3.09 17.44 12.29
CA ILE A 97 -2.40 16.49 13.16
C ILE A 97 -2.22 15.17 12.40
N ALA A 98 -3.27 14.68 11.75
CA ALA A 98 -3.20 13.45 10.95
C ALA A 98 -2.19 13.59 9.80
N ILE A 99 -2.20 14.72 9.09
CA ILE A 99 -1.21 15.00 8.02
C ILE A 99 0.20 15.01 8.60
N TYR A 100 0.42 15.68 9.73
CA TYR A 100 1.73 15.73 10.38
C TYR A 100 2.24 14.32 10.70
N VAL A 101 1.43 13.48 11.34
CA VAL A 101 1.83 12.11 11.68
C VAL A 101 2.09 11.27 10.42
N LEU A 102 1.25 11.41 9.38
CA LEU A 102 1.44 10.71 8.10
C LEU A 102 2.75 11.10 7.42
N HIS A 103 3.08 12.40 7.41
CA HIS A 103 4.34 12.88 6.86
C HIS A 103 5.54 12.30 7.62
N ASN A 104 5.50 12.29 8.96
CA ASN A 104 6.55 11.69 9.78
C ASN A 104 6.76 10.20 9.49
N ILE A 105 5.67 9.43 9.31
CA ILE A 105 5.76 8.00 9.00
C ILE A 105 6.34 7.78 7.60
N VAL A 106 5.88 8.55 6.60
CA VAL A 106 6.38 8.44 5.22
C VAL A 106 7.84 8.84 5.12
N ASP A 107 8.25 9.89 5.84
CA ASP A 107 9.64 10.37 5.82
C ASP A 107 10.59 9.50 6.66
N SER A 108 10.07 8.76 7.65
CA SER A 108 10.81 7.73 8.39
C SER A 108 11.18 6.52 7.52
N TYR A 109 10.45 6.29 6.41
CA TYR A 109 10.72 5.19 5.50
C TYR A 109 11.99 5.45 4.68
N CYS A 110 13.09 4.79 5.07
CA CYS A 110 14.30 4.70 4.27
C CYS A 110 14.28 3.41 3.43
N ALA A 111 14.03 3.54 2.13
CA ALA A 111 14.22 2.42 1.19
C ALA A 111 15.71 2.03 1.17
N ALA A 112 16.01 0.81 1.60
CA ALA A 112 17.33 0.22 1.49
C ALA A 112 17.69 0.00 0.00
N GLY A 113 18.12 1.06 -0.67
CA GLY A 113 18.44 1.00 -2.10
C GLY A 113 18.61 2.33 -2.82
N ASN A 114 18.26 3.48 -2.24
CA ASN A 114 18.45 4.79 -2.89
C ASN A 114 19.66 5.55 -2.35
N ARG A 115 20.83 4.88 -2.21
CA ARG A 115 22.13 5.57 -2.15
C ARG A 115 22.62 5.83 -3.57
N GLY A 116 22.00 6.82 -4.20
CA GLY A 116 22.45 7.49 -5.42
C GLY A 116 22.36 9.00 -5.21
N GLY A 117 23.04 9.51 -4.17
CA GLY A 117 23.07 10.93 -3.81
C GLY A 117 23.58 11.08 -2.38
N GLY A 118 24.77 11.66 -2.22
CA GLY A 118 25.52 11.70 -0.97
C GLY A 118 24.82 12.40 0.19
N GLY A 119 25.12 11.96 1.41
CA GLY A 119 24.61 12.58 2.64
C GLY A 119 24.87 11.73 3.88
N TYR A 120 26.10 11.83 4.38
CA TYR A 120 26.74 11.52 5.67
C TYR A 120 26.22 10.41 6.63
N PRO A 121 27.16 9.63 7.22
CA PRO A 121 26.89 8.76 8.37
C PRO A 121 26.78 9.60 9.65
N LEU A 122 25.77 9.34 10.48
CA LEU A 122 25.77 9.76 11.88
C LEU A 122 25.99 8.52 12.74
N GLU A 123 27.22 8.38 13.22
CA GLU A 123 27.49 7.69 14.47
C GLU A 123 26.99 8.57 15.63
N MET A 124 26.15 7.99 16.48
CA MET A 124 26.24 8.08 17.94
C MET A 124 25.38 6.99 18.56
#